data_AF-A0A6J7KYE8-F1
#
_entry.id   AF-A0A6J7KYE8-F1
#
_cell.length_a   1.000
_cell.length_b   1.000
_cell.length_c   1.000
_cell.angle_alpha   90.00
_cell.angle_beta   90.00
_cell.angle_gamma   90.00
#
_symmetry.space_group_name_H-M   'P 1'
#
loop_
_entity.id
_entity.type
_entity.pdbx_description
1 polymer ?
#
loop_
_entity_poly.entity_id
_entity_poly.type
_entity_poly.pdbx_seq_one_letter_code
_entity_poly.pdbx_strand_id
1 'polypeptide(L)'
;MGVWQVDPDRIEEIGIRMAAYRGISHCYQRPTYADWKYQVFTMAHGRSKEECDAILDAIANEVPGIEDRSTLYSSTEFKKIRLLYFTEQFKDWERKNAGV
;
A
#
# COMPACT_ATOMS: atom_id res chain seq x y z
N MET A 1 5.95 -1.89 -2.92
CA MET A 1 4.97 -1.71 -1.82
C MET A 1 5.10 -2.92 -0.91
N GLY A 2 5.33 -2.70 0.39
CA GLY A 2 5.26 -3.77 1.38
C GLY A 2 3.83 -3.97 1.84
N VAL A 3 3.41 -5.22 2.02
CA VAL A 3 2.15 -5.59 2.65
C VAL A 3 2.45 -6.48 3.84
N TRP A 4 1.83 -6.22 4.99
CA TRP A 4 2.24 -6.79 6.27
C TRP A 4 1.04 -7.31 7.04
N GLN A 5 1.20 -8.52 7.56
CA GLN A 5 0.32 -9.14 8.54
C GLN A 5 0.92 -8.86 9.91
N VAL A 6 0.14 -8.28 10.79
CA VAL A 6 0.53 -7.90 12.15
C VAL A 6 -0.58 -8.27 13.12
N ASP A 7 -0.31 -8.22 14.41
CA ASP A 7 -1.36 -8.30 15.41
C ASP A 7 -2.34 -7.12 15.26
N PRO A 8 -3.67 -7.35 15.13
CA PRO A 8 -4.68 -6.30 15.04
C PRO A 8 -4.61 -5.25 16.14
N ASP A 9 -4.24 -5.65 17.36
CA ASP A 9 -4.17 -4.76 18.52
C ASP A 9 -2.92 -3.85 18.49
N ARG A 10 -2.00 -4.11 17.55
CA ARG A 10 -0.71 -3.42 17.43
C ARG A 10 -0.54 -2.69 16.10
N ILE A 11 -1.57 -2.64 15.25
CA ILE A 11 -1.50 -2.01 13.92
C ILE A 11 -1.01 -0.56 14.01
N GLU A 12 -1.58 0.24 14.92
CA GLU A 12 -1.23 1.65 15.05
C GLU A 12 0.22 1.83 15.50
N GLU A 13 0.64 1.10 16.55
CA GLU A 13 2.00 1.10 17.07
C GLU A 13 3.03 0.74 15.97
N ILE A 14 2.79 -0.37 15.28
CA ILE A 14 3.67 -0.89 14.23
C ILE A 14 3.66 0.06 13.01
N GLY A 15 2.49 0.56 12.61
CA GLY A 15 2.34 1.48 11.49
C GLY A 15 3.09 2.80 11.69
N ILE A 16 3.09 3.36 12.91
CA ILE A 16 3.86 4.55 13.26
C ILE A 16 5.37 4.28 13.14
N ARG A 17 5.84 3.13 13.63
CA ARG A 17 7.26 2.73 13.48
C ARG A 17 7.65 2.58 12.01
N MET A 18 6.82 1.93 11.20
CA MET A 18 7.04 1.77 9.76
C MET A 18 7.08 3.12 9.03
N ALA A 19 6.22 4.07 9.41
CA ALA A 19 6.18 5.40 8.82
C ALA A 19 7.43 6.25 9.10
N ALA A 20 8.21 5.92 10.15
CA ALA A 20 9.43 6.64 10.50
C ALA A 20 10.62 6.33 9.56
N TYR A 21 10.52 5.29 8.73
CA TYR A 21 11.59 4.95 7.77
C TYR A 21 11.62 5.97 6.63
N ARG A 22 12.78 6.57 6.38
CA ARG A 22 13.00 7.59 5.33
C ARG A 22 12.52 7.17 3.93
N GLY A 23 12.53 5.87 3.64
CA GLY A 23 12.09 5.30 2.37
C GLY A 23 10.58 5.06 2.25
N ILE A 24 9.80 5.29 3.30
CA ILE A 24 8.35 5.08 3.33
C ILE A 24 7.64 6.43 3.23
N SER A 25 6.79 6.58 2.21
CA SER A 25 6.02 7.82 2.00
C SER A 25 4.61 7.77 2.59
N HIS A 26 3.99 6.60 2.62
CA HIS A 26 2.63 6.39 3.10
C HIS A 26 2.53 5.04 3.80
N CYS A 27 1.74 5.02 4.88
CA CYS A 27 1.25 3.82 5.52
C CYS A 27 -0.28 3.80 5.43
N TYR A 28 -0.86 2.65 5.12
CA TYR A 28 -2.31 2.47 5.11
C TYR A 28 -2.71 1.25 5.91
N GLN A 29 -3.84 1.37 6.62
CA GLN A 29 -4.57 0.24 7.19
C GLN A 29 -5.76 -0.12 6.28
N ARG A 30 -5.99 -1.41 6.07
CA ARG A 30 -7.15 -1.96 5.36
C ARG A 30 -7.71 -3.19 6.11
N PRO A 31 -8.99 -3.54 5.91
CA PRO A 31 -9.52 -4.81 6.38
C PRO A 31 -8.81 -6.01 5.73
N THR A 32 -8.87 -7.15 6.39
CA THR A 32 -8.46 -8.45 5.84
C THR A 32 -9.68 -9.21 5.30
N TYR A 33 -9.41 -10.17 4.42
CA TYR A 33 -10.39 -11.05 3.77
C TYR A 33 -9.85 -12.49 3.74
N ALA A 34 -10.70 -13.47 3.41
CA ALA A 34 -10.31 -14.89 3.38
C ALA A 34 -9.14 -15.18 2.42
N ASP A 35 -9.05 -14.43 1.32
CA ASP A 35 -8.01 -14.50 0.30
C ASP A 35 -6.92 -13.41 0.48
N TRP A 36 -7.05 -12.54 1.48
CA TRP A 36 -6.14 -11.42 1.69
C TRP A 36 -5.90 -11.13 3.17
N LYS A 37 -4.77 -11.58 3.69
CA LYS A 37 -4.42 -11.51 5.12
C LYS A 37 -3.63 -10.28 5.56
N TYR A 38 -3.29 -9.37 4.65
CA TYR A 38 -2.44 -8.21 4.96
C TYR A 38 -3.28 -6.95 5.20
N GLN A 39 -3.16 -6.38 6.39
CA GLN A 39 -3.87 -5.17 6.80
C GLN A 39 -3.03 -3.90 6.74
N VAL A 40 -1.70 -4.00 6.86
CA VAL A 40 -0.81 -2.82 6.78
C VAL A 40 -0.12 -2.78 5.42
N PHE A 41 -0.03 -1.59 4.85
CA PHE A 41 0.58 -1.34 3.54
C PHE A 41 1.58 -0.20 3.67
N THR A 42 2.80 -0.37 3.15
CA THR A 42 3.83 0.66 3.13
C THR A 42 4.28 0.98 1.70
N MET A 43 4.28 2.26 1.34
CA MET A 43 4.80 2.73 0.05
C MET A 43 6.29 3.01 0.16
N ALA A 44 7.11 2.00 -0.13
CA ALA A 44 8.55 2.13 -0.23
C ALA A 44 8.97 2.77 -1.56
N HIS A 45 9.93 3.70 -1.50
CA HIS A 45 10.53 4.36 -2.65
C HIS A 45 12.05 4.22 -2.61
N GLY A 46 12.63 3.84 -3.73
CA GLY A 46 14.06 3.75 -3.97
C GLY A 46 14.35 3.93 -5.45
N ARG A 47 15.63 4.03 -5.79
CA ARG A 47 16.11 4.18 -7.17
C ARG A 47 16.21 2.84 -7.90
N SER A 48 16.12 1.74 -7.17
CA SER A 48 16.11 0.38 -7.71
C SER A 48 15.19 -0.54 -6.87
N LYS A 49 14.98 -1.77 -7.33
CA LYS A 49 14.24 -2.77 -6.57
C LYS A 49 14.97 -3.15 -5.30
N GLU A 50 16.29 -3.31 -5.39
CA GLU A 50 17.17 -3.69 -4.30
C GLU A 50 17.17 -2.65 -3.18
N GLU A 51 17.14 -1.35 -3.52
CA GLU A 51 16.97 -0.29 -2.51
C GLU A 51 15.60 -0.38 -1.82
N CYS A 52 14.53 -0.67 -2.56
CA CYS A 52 13.20 -0.86 -1.97
C CYS A 52 13.17 -2.10 -1.06
N ASP A 53 13.77 -3.20 -1.49
CA ASP A 53 13.83 -4.44 -0.74
C ASP A 53 14.63 -4.26 0.54
N ALA A 54 15.76 -3.55 0.49
CA ALA A 54 16.55 -3.22 1.68
C ALA A 54 15.74 -2.42 2.72
N ILE A 55 14.90 -1.48 2.28
CA ILE A 55 13.99 -0.74 3.19
C ILE A 55 12.97 -1.69 3.83
N LEU A 56 12.34 -2.55 3.04
CA LEU A 56 11.33 -3.50 3.53
C LEU A 56 11.95 -4.56 4.45
N ASP A 57 13.15 -5.04 4.13
CA ASP A 57 13.89 -6.00 4.95
C ASP A 57 14.32 -5.37 6.27
N ALA A 58 14.78 -4.11 6.26
CA ALA A 58 15.08 -3.38 7.49
C ALA A 58 13.85 -3.28 8.42
N ILE A 59 12.69 -2.91 7.86
CA ILE A 59 11.42 -2.89 8.62
C ILE A 59 11.11 -4.27 9.19
N ALA A 60 11.21 -5.34 8.38
CA ALA A 60 10.92 -6.70 8.81
C ALA A 60 11.82 -7.17 9.96
N ASN A 61 13.08 -6.73 9.97
CA ASN A 61 14.08 -7.13 10.97
C ASN A 61 13.99 -6.30 12.26
N GLU A 62 13.67 -5.01 12.14
CA GLU A 62 13.75 -4.06 13.26
C GLU A 62 12.40 -3.81 13.94
N VAL A 63 11.28 -4.05 13.26
CA VAL A 63 9.94 -3.82 13.81
C VAL A 63 9.33 -5.14 14.30
N PRO A 64 9.22 -5.35 15.63
CA PRO A 64 8.68 -6.58 16.18
C PRO A 64 7.15 -6.65 16.04
N GLY A 65 6.61 -7.86 15.87
CA GLY A 65 5.16 -8.09 15.75
C GLY A 65 4.66 -8.22 14.30
N ILE A 66 5.57 -8.37 13.34
CA ILE A 66 5.25 -8.76 11.97
C ILE A 66 5.14 -10.29 11.93
N GLU A 67 3.96 -10.78 11.55
CA GLU A 67 3.68 -12.22 11.43
C GLU A 67 4.01 -12.75 10.04
N ASP A 68 3.72 -11.95 9.01
CA ASP A 68 4.04 -12.25 7.63
C ASP A 68 4.15 -10.96 6.79
N ARG A 69 4.79 -11.05 5.62
CA ARG A 69 4.86 -9.96 4.66
C ARG A 69 4.98 -10.44 3.22
N SER A 70 4.63 -9.56 2.29
CA SER A 70 4.96 -9.71 0.87
C SER A 70 5.30 -8.37 0.23
N THR A 71 5.82 -8.42 -1.00
CA THR A 71 6.17 -7.23 -1.79
C THR A 71 5.39 -7.20 -3.09
N LEU A 72 4.66 -6.11 -3.31
CA LEU A 72 3.99 -5.81 -4.57
C LEU A 72 4.80 -4.75 -5.33
N TYR A 73 5.43 -5.13 -6.44
CA TYR A 73 6.16 -4.19 -7.30
C TYR A 73 5.21 -3.53 -8.30
N SER A 74 5.31 -2.20 -8.40
CA SER A 74 4.72 -1.47 -9.51
C SER A 74 5.61 -1.66 -10.74
N SER A 75 5.15 -2.44 -11.72
CA SER A 75 5.85 -2.66 -12.99
C SER A 75 5.38 -1.73 -14.11
N THR A 76 4.08 -1.43 -14.12
CA THR A 76 3.43 -0.63 -15.16
C THR A 76 2.44 0.33 -14.52
N GLU A 77 2.55 1.62 -14.84
CA GLU A 77 1.56 2.63 -14.46
C GLU A 77 0.56 2.80 -15.62
N PHE A 78 -0.60 2.13 -15.54
CA PHE A 78 -1.64 2.27 -16.57
C PHE A 78 -2.35 3.63 -16.52
N LYS A 79 -2.47 4.22 -15.32
CA LYS A 79 -3.18 5.48 -15.10
C LYS A 79 -2.75 6.13 -13.78
N LYS A 80 -2.39 7.42 -13.82
CA LYS A 80 -2.18 8.27 -12.63
C LYS A 80 -2.66 9.68 -12.92
N ILE A 81 -3.83 10.00 -12.40
CA ILE A 81 -4.46 11.32 -12.54
C ILE A 81 -5.11 11.72 -11.21
N ARG A 82 -5.35 13.02 -11.02
CA ARG A 82 -6.22 13.49 -9.93
C ARG A 82 -7.68 13.37 -10.37
N LEU A 83 -8.56 13.02 -9.42
CA LEU A 83 -9.99 13.02 -9.66
C LEU A 83 -10.51 14.45 -9.77
N LEU A 84 -11.39 14.69 -10.75
CA LEU A 84 -12.17 15.91 -10.86
C LEU A 84 -13.53 15.66 -10.21
N TYR A 85 -13.75 16.29 -9.07
CA TYR A 85 -15.02 16.18 -8.35
C TYR A 85 -16.10 17.03 -9.05
N PHE A 86 -17.34 16.57 -8.98
CA PHE A 86 -18.54 17.30 -9.44
C PHE A 86 -18.52 17.68 -10.94
N THR A 87 -18.04 16.77 -11.79
CA THR A 87 -18.16 16.89 -13.25
C THR A 87 -19.09 15.80 -13.80
N GLU A 88 -19.71 16.04 -14.94
CA GLU A 88 -20.56 15.05 -15.60
C GLU A 88 -19.75 13.98 -16.38
N GLN A 89 -18.42 14.12 -16.47
CA GLN A 89 -17.56 13.28 -17.31
C GLN A 89 -17.70 11.78 -17.02
N PHE A 90 -17.81 11.39 -15.74
CA PHE A 90 -17.95 9.99 -15.37
C PHE A 90 -19.32 9.43 -15.78
N LYS A 91 -20.41 10.20 -15.54
CA LYS A 91 -21.76 9.81 -15.95
C LYS A 91 -21.90 9.73 -17.46
N ASP A 92 -21.29 10.66 -18.21
CA ASP A 92 -21.24 10.63 -19.67
C ASP A 92 -20.53 9.38 -20.18
N TRP A 93 -19.43 9.00 -19.53
CA TRP A 93 -18.72 7.77 -19.84
C TRP A 93 -19.56 6.53 -19.52
N GLU A 94 -20.25 6.49 -18.37
CA GLU A 94 -21.14 5.38 -17.98
C GLU A 94 -22.27 5.19 -19.00
N ARG A 95 -22.96 6.27 -19.39
CA ARG A 95 -24.02 6.24 -20.42
C ARG A 95 -23.55 5.66 -21.76
N LYS A 96 -22.30 5.96 -22.12
CA LYS A 96 -21.73 5.52 -23.39
C LYS A 96 -21.19 4.08 -23.35
N ASN A 97 -20.67 3.61 -22.21
CA ASN A 97 -19.85 2.39 -22.14
C ASN A 97 -20.34 1.33 -21.14
N ALA A 98 -21.08 1.72 -20.10
CA ALA A 98 -21.49 0.84 -19.00
C ALA A 98 -22.96 0.37 -19.10
N GLY A 99 -23.72 0.86 -20.08
CA GLY A 99 -25.08 0.36 -20.36
C GLY A 99 -26.16 0.80 -19.36
N VAL A 100 -25.92 1.90 -18.63
CA VAL A 100 -26.90 2.59 -17.77
C VAL A 100 -27.34 3.91 -18.37
#